data_AF-A0A353R280-F1
#
_entry.id   AF-A0A353R280-F1
#
_cell.length_a   1.000
_cell.length_b   1.000
_cell.length_c   1.000
_cell.angle_alpha   90.00
_cell.angle_beta   90.00
_cell.angle_gamma   90.00
#
_symmetry.space_group_name_H-M   'P 1'
#
loop_
_entity.id
_entity.type
_entity.pdbx_description
1 polymer ?
#
loop_
_entity_poly.entity_id
_entity_poly.type
_entity_poly.pdbx_seq_one_letter_code
_entity_poly.pdbx_strand_id
1 'polypeptide(L)'
;MTTASLYTGLIDKYRDRLPLPADAPAVSLCEGQTPLIRLANIERDLGGDLAIYAKFEGLNPTGSFKDRGMTVAVTQAVAEGSRAIICAS
;
A
#
# COMPACT_ATOMS: atom_id res chain seq x y z
N MET A 1 28.50 1.65 -3.87
CA MET A 1 27.28 0.85 -4.17
C MET A 1 26.27 1.13 -3.07
N THR A 2 25.25 1.93 -3.34
CA THR A 2 24.12 2.09 -2.43
C THR A 2 23.35 0.79 -2.44
N THR A 3 23.39 0.04 -1.34
CA THR A 3 22.47 -1.08 -1.12
C THR A 3 21.06 -0.51 -1.10
N ALA A 4 20.28 -0.73 -2.17
CA ALA A 4 18.86 -0.43 -2.14
C ALA A 4 18.25 -1.24 -1.00
N SER A 5 17.68 -0.59 0.02
CA SER A 5 17.02 -1.33 1.08
C SER A 5 15.82 -2.05 0.47
N LEU A 6 15.61 -3.31 0.86
CA LEU A 6 14.42 -4.05 0.47
C LEU A 6 13.19 -3.32 1.02
N TYR A 7 12.12 -3.29 0.23
CA TYR A 7 10.83 -2.77 0.68
C TYR A 7 10.19 -3.79 1.63
N THR A 8 9.85 -3.37 2.84
CA THR A 8 9.31 -4.25 3.91
C THR A 8 7.82 -4.03 4.19
N GLY A 9 7.16 -3.14 3.44
CA GLY A 9 5.73 -2.86 3.59
C GLY A 9 5.40 -1.41 3.85
N LEU A 10 4.10 -1.11 3.86
CA LEU A 10 3.59 0.26 3.96
C LEU A 10 3.92 0.87 5.32
N ILE A 11 3.73 0.11 6.40
CA ILE A 11 3.89 0.61 7.77
C ILE A 11 5.33 1.03 8.01
N ASP A 12 6.32 0.19 7.72
CA ASP A 12 7.72 0.52 7.98
C ASP A 12 8.21 1.72 7.15
N LYS A 13 7.70 1.87 5.92
CA LYS A 13 8.05 2.99 5.05
C LYS A 13 7.47 4.33 5.51
N TYR A 14 6.31 4.32 6.18
CA TYR A 14 5.53 5.52 6.49
C TYR A 14 5.12 5.61 7.96
N ARG A 15 5.86 4.94 8.86
CA ARG A 15 5.50 4.79 10.28
C ARG A 15 5.30 6.13 10.99
N ASP A 16 6.09 7.13 10.60
CA ASP A 16 6.02 8.52 11.10
C ASP A 16 4.70 9.23 10.79
N ARG A 17 3.87 8.67 9.89
CA ARG A 17 2.61 9.27 9.42
C ARG A 17 1.38 8.45 9.80
N LEU A 18 1.56 7.35 10.51
CA LEU A 18 0.48 6.43 10.86
C LEU A 18 0.12 6.54 12.34
N PRO A 19 -1.16 6.47 12.71
CA PRO A 19 -1.60 6.50 14.10
C PRO A 19 -1.46 5.12 14.76
N LEU A 20 -0.24 4.56 14.76
CA LEU A 20 0.10 3.28 15.37
C LEU A 20 1.04 3.50 16.57
N PRO A 21 1.00 2.63 17.61
CA PRO A 21 2.03 2.62 18.63
C PRO A 21 3.43 2.45 18.00
N ALA A 22 4.42 3.17 18.52
CA ALA A 22 5.76 3.23 17.93
C ALA A 22 6.43 1.85 17.83
N ASP A 23 6.15 0.98 18.80
CA ASP A 23 6.67 -0.37 18.96
C ASP A 23 5.72 -1.46 18.44
N ALA A 24 4.57 -1.10 17.86
CA ALA A 24 3.65 -2.08 17.29
C ALA A 24 4.32 -2.85 16.13
N PRO A 25 4.48 -4.18 16.24
CA PRO A 25 5.04 -5.00 15.17
C PRO A 25 4.14 -4.92 13.94
N ALA A 26 4.70 -4.57 12.77
CA ALA A 26 3.91 -4.45 11.55
C ALA A 26 3.43 -5.84 11.10
N VAL A 27 2.12 -5.97 10.89
CA VAL A 27 1.54 -7.10 10.15
C VAL A 27 1.47 -6.71 8.68
N SER A 28 2.40 -7.19 7.87
CA SER A 28 2.53 -6.80 6.46
C SER A 28 2.70 -8.00 5.54
N LEU A 29 2.23 -7.84 4.30
CA LEU A 29 2.49 -8.73 3.17
C LEU A 29 3.34 -8.03 2.10
N CYS A 30 4.09 -7.00 2.49
CA CYS A 30 4.80 -6.08 1.60
C CYS A 30 3.86 -5.32 0.64
N GLU A 31 2.65 -5.00 1.10
CA GLU A 31 1.69 -4.18 0.37
C GLU A 31 2.19 -2.76 0.13
N GLY A 32 1.67 -2.10 -0.90
CA GLY A 32 2.11 -0.79 -1.34
C GLY A 32 3.27 -0.86 -2.34
N GLN A 33 4.00 0.26 -2.48
CA GLN A 33 5.04 0.45 -3.51
C GLN A 33 4.64 0.02 -4.95
N THR A 34 3.34 0.03 -5.25
CA THR A 34 2.79 -0.35 -6.56
C THR A 34 3.26 0.62 -7.66
N PRO A 35 3.38 0.15 -8.91
CA PRO A 35 3.80 0.99 -10.03
C PRO A 35 2.88 2.20 -10.27
N LEU A 36 3.48 3.29 -10.74
CA LEU A 36 2.76 4.41 -11.36
C LEU A 36 3.07 4.36 -12.86
N ILE A 37 2.13 3.83 -13.65
CA ILE A 37 2.34 3.48 -15.05
C ILE A 37 1.81 4.61 -15.93
N ARG A 38 2.65 5.20 -16.77
CA ARG A 38 2.22 6.18 -17.77
C ARG A 38 1.44 5.50 -18.89
N LEU A 39 0.27 6.04 -19.25
CA LEU A 39 -0.64 5.45 -20.22
C LEU A 39 -0.52 6.13 -21.60
N ALA A 40 0.67 6.05 -22.21
CA ALA A 40 0.99 6.74 -23.46
C ALA A 40 0.03 6.42 -24.63
N ASN A 41 -0.53 5.21 -24.67
CA ASN A 41 -1.53 4.85 -25.68
C ASN A 41 -2.83 5.64 -25.51
N ILE A 42 -3.31 5.80 -24.27
CA ILE A 42 -4.53 6.55 -23.97
C ILE A 42 -4.30 8.05 -24.19
N GLU A 43 -3.13 8.57 -23.81
CA GLU A 43 -2.74 9.96 -24.12
C GLU A 43 -2.84 10.24 -25.62
N ARG A 44 -2.27 9.36 -26.47
CA ARG A 44 -2.33 9.49 -27.93
C ARG A 44 -3.76 9.43 -28.47
N ASP A 45 -4.58 8.52 -27.95
CA ASP A 45 -5.93 8.29 -28.46
C ASP A 45 -6.90 9.43 -28.09
N LEU A 46 -6.69 10.10 -26.94
CA LEU A 46 -7.50 11.27 -26.51
C LEU A 46 -7.08 12.57 -27.21
N GLY A 47 -5.82 12.68 -27.62
CA GLY A 47 -5.25 13.92 -28.16
C GLY A 47 -5.02 15.00 -27.09
N GLY A 48 -4.32 16.07 -27.48
CA GLY A 48 -3.94 17.16 -26.58
C GLY A 48 -2.66 16.90 -25.78
N ASP A 49 -2.27 17.88 -24.96
CA ASP A 49 -1.10 17.79 -24.07
C ASP A 49 -1.54 17.28 -22.68
N LEU A 50 -1.68 15.96 -22.57
CA LEU A 50 -2.13 15.26 -21.36
C LEU A 50 -1.08 14.24 -20.91
N ALA A 51 -0.87 14.15 -19.59
CA ALA A 51 -0.07 13.10 -18.97
C ALA A 51 -0.98 12.27 -18.04
N ILE A 52 -1.20 11.00 -18.40
CA ILE A 52 -2.12 10.11 -17.71
C ILE A 52 -1.34 8.97 -17.08
N TYR A 53 -1.58 8.74 -15.79
CA TYR A 53 -0.92 7.69 -15.04
C TYR A 53 -1.93 6.78 -14.34
N ALA A 54 -1.74 5.48 -14.46
CA ALA A 54 -2.43 4.48 -13.64
C ALA A 54 -1.59 4.17 -12.40
N LYS A 55 -2.15 4.43 -11.22
CA LYS A 55 -1.63 3.88 -9.97
C LYS A 55 -2.10 2.43 -9.86
N PHE A 56 -1.23 1.48 -10.20
CA PHE A 56 -1.67 0.10 -10.45
C PHE A 56 -1.79 -0.72 -9.17
N GLU A 57 -2.85 -0.46 -8.41
CA GLU A 57 -3.14 -1.07 -7.10
C GLU A 57 -3.49 -2.56 -7.13
N GLY A 58 -3.73 -3.11 -8.33
CA GLY A 58 -3.99 -4.55 -8.50
C GLY A 58 -2.76 -5.44 -8.23
N LEU A 59 -1.57 -4.85 -8.07
CA LEU A 59 -0.35 -5.57 -7.71
C LEU A 59 -0.07 -5.61 -6.20
N ASN A 60 -1.01 -5.11 -5.37
CA ASN A 60 -0.96 -5.42 -3.95
C ASN A 60 -1.22 -6.93 -3.70
N PRO A 61 -0.78 -7.49 -2.56
CA PRO A 61 -0.82 -8.93 -2.28
C PRO A 61 -2.15 -9.65 -2.53
N THR A 62 -3.29 -9.04 -2.17
CA THR A 62 -4.62 -9.62 -2.39
C THR A 62 -5.35 -9.03 -3.61
N GLY A 63 -4.64 -8.29 -4.45
CA GLY A 63 -5.17 -7.76 -5.71
C GLY A 63 -5.97 -6.45 -5.59
N SER A 64 -5.91 -5.73 -4.47
CA SER A 64 -6.59 -4.44 -4.35
C SER A 64 -5.90 -3.46 -3.41
N PHE A 65 -6.27 -2.18 -3.49
CA PHE A 65 -5.78 -1.16 -2.57
C PHE A 65 -6.19 -1.40 -1.10
N LYS A 66 -7.16 -2.28 -0.84
CA LYS A 66 -7.64 -2.56 0.52
C LYS A 66 -6.52 -3.06 1.43
N ASP A 67 -5.50 -3.71 0.88
CA ASP A 67 -4.32 -4.17 1.63
C ASP A 67 -3.65 -3.04 2.41
N ARG A 68 -3.63 -1.82 1.86
CA ARG A 68 -3.07 -0.64 2.52
C ARG A 68 -3.80 -0.27 3.81
N GLY A 69 -5.13 -0.41 3.81
CA GLY A 69 -5.95 -0.17 4.99
C GLY A 69 -5.88 -1.36 5.94
N MET A 70 -5.91 -2.59 5.39
CA MET A 70 -5.93 -3.82 6.17
C MET A 70 -4.64 -4.04 6.96
N THR A 71 -3.46 -3.74 6.42
CA THR A 71 -2.20 -3.82 7.19
C THR A 71 -2.24 -2.94 8.44
N VAL A 72 -2.73 -1.70 8.33
CA VAL A 72 -2.83 -0.76 9.46
C VAL A 72 -3.89 -1.22 10.45
N ALA A 73 -5.08 -1.57 9.97
CA ALA A 73 -6.19 -2.01 10.81
C ALA A 73 -5.86 -3.29 11.59
N VAL A 74 -5.25 -4.28 10.93
CA VAL A 74 -4.86 -5.55 11.56
C VAL A 74 -3.71 -5.33 12.54
N THR A 75 -2.72 -4.50 12.20
CA THR A 75 -1.63 -4.15 13.12
C THR A 75 -2.18 -3.50 14.39
N GLN A 76 -3.09 -2.53 14.24
CA GLN A 76 -3.74 -1.89 15.39
C GLN A 76 -4.56 -2.88 16.23
N ALA A 77 -5.36 -3.72 15.58
CA ALA A 77 -6.20 -4.70 16.28
C ALA A 77 -5.35 -5.69 17.10
N VAL A 78 -4.23 -6.17 16.54
CA VAL A 78 -3.28 -7.03 17.25
C VAL A 78 -2.63 -6.28 18.42
N ALA A 79 -2.23 -5.02 18.24
CA ALA A 79 -1.66 -4.19 19.30
C ALA A 79 -2.64 -3.95 20.46
N GLU A 80 -3.95 -3.87 20.17
CA GLU A 80 -5.02 -3.75 21.17
C GLU A 80 -5.44 -5.09 21.79
N GLY A 81 -4.83 -6.21 21.39
CA GLY A 81 -5.12 -7.53 21.93
C GLY A 81 -6.36 -8.20 21.35
N SER A 82 -6.88 -7.71 20.22
CA SER A 82 -8.00 -8.35 19.52
C SER A 82 -7.61 -9.73 19.00
N ARG A 83 -8.53 -10.69 19.13
CA ARG A 83 -8.31 -12.09 18.69
C ARG A 83 -9.02 -12.46 17.40
N ALA A 84 -9.90 -11.59 16.92
CA ALA A 84 -10.66 -11.77 15.70
C ALA A 84 -11.00 -10.40 15.09
N ILE A 85 -11.20 -10.40 13.78
CA ILE A 85 -11.71 -9.25 13.02
C ILE A 85 -12.92 -9.72 12.22
N ILE A 86 -13.84 -8.80 11.92
CA ILE A 86 -15.01 -9.06 11.08
C ILE A 86 -15.24 -7.87 10.16
N CYS A 87 -15.71 -8.13 8.95
CA CYS A 87 -16.18 -7.11 8.02
C CYS A 87 -17.36 -7.65 7.22
N ALA A 88 -18.16 -6.74 6.67
CA ALA A 88 -19.08 -7.04 5.59
C ALA A 88 -18.56 -6.30 4.36
N SER A 89 -18.28 -7.02 3.28
CA SER A 89 -17.65 -6.47 2.08
C SER A 89 -18.33 -6.97 0.82
#